data_AF-A0A842VRP3-F1
#
_entry.id   AF-A0A842VRP3-F1
#
_cell.length_a   1.000
_cell.length_b   1.000
_cell.length_c   1.000
_cell.angle_alpha   90.00
_cell.angle_beta   90.00
_cell.angle_gamma   90.00
#
_symmetry.space_group_name_H-M   'P 1'
#
loop_
_entity.id
_entity.type
_entity.pdbx_description
1 polymer ?
#
loop_
_entity_poly.entity_id
_entity_poly.type
_entity_poly.pdbx_seq_one_letter_code
_entity_poly.pdbx_strand_id
1 'polypeptide(L)'
;MSLHIKSKKYTRSTRELYALSKFVYNEAFLEGYLNAAGPQRERYVKNLEKNTNSVKRQARFLKFFSGLFIALMSLIAWQPLQIFKEQVALVNDITFSAFLFAIASPITILFGTHFLFLFTYGITSVTGIFGGQAFKLLEILPFNDKERRKILFFTFFKTLNLQIIAIFLSLPVLTIIIIRNPFAIFMAFVISAIHVLFCIGLMLLVSNFMARKIFTVDDISRGKSILRVLVSLLYMVTAMLAGITFNILFQWIGELFTSSLMIGESGLFYNQILSFVLWPYSLAYLFGLSILPMDATLSNFSQWWTILVGFTISVIFIAYILKKGVNVLVNATKEEEGGGHKEEESEFTDVKISTKGPVKAIISKDLKFFLRNFQMMIYLIIPIITPLVGTFSASPAVEFYPQQLWILNLVNLIYYAMSIVFLTIAVTSAENETGDLLYSLPIKSIQVYKAKRTIMVPTMLLSLIFPTFYMLYFVPEYYLITTLNAIAWILIFIYGTDYALMLYARLFGKIRNKYAILLVNVSKKSIKSILGVISIFLIMGIPEILILILTATILPLEQINIMVYVITCIISAIIMFVVRHYTMKTFNAPP
;
A
#
# COMPACT_ATOMS: atom_id res chain seq x y z
N MET A 1 -58.27 -22.00 -3.27
CA MET A 1 -57.40 -23.10 -3.76
C MET A 1 -55.96 -22.65 -3.58
N SER A 2 -55.39 -22.85 -2.40
CA SER A 2 -53.99 -22.47 -2.10
C SER A 2 -53.07 -23.53 -2.70
N LEU A 3 -52.32 -23.15 -3.74
CA LEU A 3 -51.27 -23.99 -4.30
C LEU A 3 -50.13 -24.09 -3.29
N HIS A 4 -50.25 -25.08 -2.40
CA HIS A 4 -49.18 -25.51 -1.54
C HIS A 4 -48.17 -26.29 -2.40
N ILE A 5 -47.40 -25.55 -3.20
CA ILE A 5 -46.23 -26.09 -3.88
C ILE A 5 -45.21 -26.40 -2.77
N LYS A 6 -45.23 -27.65 -2.29
CA LYS A 6 -44.07 -28.23 -1.60
C LYS A 6 -42.94 -28.26 -2.62
N SER A 7 -42.22 -27.14 -2.75
CA SER A 7 -40.96 -27.15 -3.48
C SER A 7 -40.06 -28.13 -2.74
N LYS A 8 -39.73 -29.25 -3.39
CA LYS A 8 -38.62 -30.09 -2.95
C LYS A 8 -37.45 -29.12 -2.77
N LYS A 9 -36.96 -28.96 -1.55
CA LYS A 9 -35.73 -28.20 -1.27
C LYS A 9 -34.60 -28.91 -2.00
N TYR A 10 -34.39 -28.53 -3.26
CA TYR A 10 -33.22 -28.92 -4.02
C TYR A 10 -32.03 -28.25 -3.36
N THR A 11 -31.37 -28.97 -2.47
CA THR A 11 -30.07 -28.56 -1.93
C THR A 11 -29.07 -28.59 -3.08
N ARG A 12 -28.62 -27.41 -3.50
CA ARG A 12 -27.65 -27.28 -4.59
C ARG A 12 -26.30 -27.84 -4.17
N SER A 13 -25.54 -28.38 -5.12
CA SER A 13 -24.21 -28.90 -4.82
C SER A 13 -23.25 -27.78 -4.42
N THR A 14 -22.22 -28.09 -3.62
CA THR A 14 -21.19 -27.11 -3.23
C THR A 14 -20.48 -26.49 -4.43
N ARG A 15 -20.31 -27.27 -5.51
CA ARG A 15 -19.73 -26.83 -6.77
C ARG A 15 -20.61 -25.79 -7.48
N GLU A 16 -21.92 -26.00 -7.51
CA GLU A 16 -22.89 -25.02 -8.05
C GLU A 16 -22.87 -23.72 -7.24
N LEU A 17 -22.88 -23.81 -5.91
CA LEU A 17 -22.80 -22.64 -5.03
C LEU A 17 -21.48 -21.86 -5.22
N TYR A 18 -20.37 -22.56 -5.46
CA TYR A 18 -19.09 -21.94 -5.78
C TYR A 18 -19.04 -21.30 -7.19
N ALA A 19 -19.79 -21.85 -8.15
CA ALA A 19 -19.96 -21.23 -9.45
C ALA A 19 -20.81 -19.95 -9.35
N LEU A 20 -21.90 -19.99 -8.58
CA LEU A 20 -22.81 -18.86 -8.33
C LEU A 20 -22.14 -17.69 -7.61
N SER A 21 -21.25 -17.97 -6.64
CA SER A 21 -20.50 -16.91 -5.95
C SER A 21 -19.59 -16.09 -6.86
N LYS A 22 -19.31 -16.55 -8.09
CA LYS A 22 -18.59 -15.74 -9.09
C LYS A 22 -19.36 -14.50 -9.52
N PHE A 23 -20.70 -14.57 -9.60
CA PHE A 23 -21.52 -13.42 -9.99
C PHE A 23 -21.53 -12.38 -8.88
N VAL A 24 -21.80 -12.82 -7.66
CA VAL A 24 -21.79 -12.01 -6.43
C VAL A 24 -20.41 -11.40 -6.20
N TYR A 25 -19.34 -12.15 -6.47
CA TYR A 25 -17.97 -11.64 -6.42
C TYR A 25 -17.75 -10.49 -7.42
N ASN A 26 -18.19 -10.63 -8.67
CA ASN A 26 -18.01 -9.55 -9.64
C ASN A 26 -18.82 -8.30 -9.27
N GLU A 27 -20.02 -8.49 -8.70
CA GLU A 27 -20.88 -7.40 -8.24
C GLU A 27 -20.27 -6.68 -7.03
N ALA A 28 -19.88 -7.43 -5.99
CA ALA A 28 -19.22 -6.88 -4.80
C ALA A 28 -17.88 -6.20 -5.16
N PHE A 29 -17.14 -6.75 -6.12
CA PHE A 29 -15.93 -6.13 -6.63
C PHE A 29 -16.24 -4.82 -7.36
N LEU A 30 -17.25 -4.81 -8.23
CA LEU A 30 -17.68 -3.62 -8.94
C LEU A 30 -18.15 -2.54 -7.97
N GLU A 31 -19.01 -2.89 -7.02
CA GLU A 31 -19.52 -2.00 -5.99
C GLU A 31 -18.39 -1.43 -5.12
N GLY A 32 -17.47 -2.29 -4.66
CA GLY A 32 -16.27 -1.86 -3.94
C GLY A 32 -15.44 -0.86 -4.74
N TYR A 33 -15.27 -1.09 -6.05
CA TYR A 33 -14.58 -0.16 -6.94
C TYR A 33 -15.34 1.14 -7.18
N LEU A 34 -16.67 1.09 -7.35
CA LEU A 34 -17.51 2.28 -7.53
C LEU A 34 -17.50 3.14 -6.25
N ASN A 35 -17.59 2.52 -5.08
CA ASN A 35 -17.51 3.18 -3.78
C ASN A 35 -16.12 3.79 -3.56
N ALA A 36 -15.05 3.08 -3.95
CA ALA A 36 -13.69 3.61 -3.91
C ALA A 36 -13.45 4.74 -4.94
N ALA A 37 -14.09 4.67 -6.11
CA ALA A 37 -14.00 5.69 -7.16
C ALA A 37 -14.73 6.99 -6.76
N GLY A 38 -15.68 6.91 -5.83
CA GLY A 38 -16.42 8.04 -5.29
C GLY A 38 -17.08 8.84 -6.42
N PRO A 39 -16.73 10.12 -6.61
CA PRO A 39 -17.39 10.95 -7.62
C PRO A 39 -17.17 10.55 -9.09
N GLN A 40 -16.19 9.68 -9.38
CA GLN A 40 -15.93 9.21 -10.76
C GLN A 40 -16.83 8.03 -11.17
N ARG A 41 -17.83 7.68 -10.35
CA ARG A 41 -18.75 6.55 -10.54
C ARG A 41 -19.37 6.52 -11.94
N GLU A 42 -19.96 7.62 -12.38
CA GLU A 42 -20.72 7.70 -13.64
C GLU A 42 -19.84 7.41 -14.87
N ARG A 43 -18.61 7.91 -14.86
CA ARG A 43 -17.65 7.66 -15.94
C ARG A 43 -17.15 6.22 -15.92
N TYR A 44 -16.95 5.64 -14.74
CA TYR A 44 -16.57 4.24 -14.62
C TYR A 44 -17.66 3.32 -15.17
N VAL A 45 -18.93 3.63 -14.89
CA VAL A 45 -20.10 2.95 -15.49
C VAL A 45 -20.09 3.10 -17.02
N LYS A 46 -19.89 4.31 -17.56
CA LYS A 46 -19.77 4.52 -19.03
C LYS A 46 -18.59 3.75 -19.65
N ASN A 47 -17.48 3.60 -18.94
CA ASN A 47 -16.33 2.82 -19.42
C ASN A 47 -16.58 1.30 -19.34
N LEU A 48 -17.32 0.85 -18.32
CA LEU A 48 -17.77 -0.53 -18.18
C LEU A 48 -18.70 -0.93 -19.31
N GLU A 49 -19.67 -0.07 -19.65
CA GLU A 49 -20.55 -0.25 -20.81
C GLU A 49 -19.74 -0.44 -22.10
N LYS A 50 -18.69 0.36 -22.27
CA LYS A 50 -17.82 0.29 -23.46
C LYS A 50 -16.86 -0.91 -23.45
N ASN A 51 -16.40 -1.39 -22.29
CA ASN A 51 -15.45 -2.49 -22.20
C ASN A 51 -15.50 -3.24 -20.86
N THR A 52 -16.51 -4.10 -20.70
CA THR A 52 -16.68 -4.97 -19.51
C THR A 52 -15.48 -5.89 -19.25
N ASN A 53 -14.75 -6.27 -20.29
CA ASN A 53 -13.56 -7.12 -20.20
C ASN A 53 -12.35 -6.40 -19.61
N SER A 54 -12.30 -5.07 -19.64
CA SER A 54 -11.19 -4.30 -19.05
C SER A 54 -11.17 -4.44 -17.52
N VAL A 55 -12.31 -4.29 -16.87
CA VAL A 55 -12.45 -4.38 -15.40
C VAL A 55 -12.15 -5.79 -14.90
N LYS A 56 -12.65 -6.82 -15.60
CA LYS A 56 -12.32 -8.22 -15.29
C LYS A 56 -10.83 -8.53 -15.43
N ARG A 57 -10.14 -7.88 -16.39
CA ARG A 57 -8.67 -8.02 -16.54
C ARG A 57 -7.93 -7.27 -15.42
N GLN A 58 -8.35 -6.06 -15.08
CA GLN A 58 -7.78 -5.28 -13.98
C GLN A 58 -7.92 -6.00 -12.63
N ALA A 59 -9.09 -6.60 -12.36
CA ALA A 59 -9.33 -7.40 -11.15
C ALA A 59 -8.38 -8.60 -11.05
N ARG A 60 -8.23 -9.36 -12.14
CA ARG A 60 -7.31 -10.51 -12.20
C ARG A 60 -5.85 -10.08 -12.05
N PHE A 61 -5.48 -8.98 -12.70
CA PHE A 61 -4.15 -8.40 -12.61
C PHE A 61 -3.83 -8.00 -11.16
N LEU A 62 -4.71 -7.25 -10.51
CA LEU A 62 -4.48 -6.82 -9.12
C LEU A 62 -4.32 -8.01 -8.17
N LYS A 63 -5.16 -9.05 -8.32
CA LYS A 63 -5.05 -10.29 -7.52
C LYS A 63 -3.74 -11.04 -7.76
N PHE A 64 -3.32 -11.13 -9.02
CA PHE A 64 -2.07 -11.79 -9.37
C PHE A 64 -0.87 -11.06 -8.76
N PHE A 65 -0.80 -9.74 -8.96
CA PHE A 65 0.30 -8.94 -8.43
C PHE A 65 0.32 -8.91 -6.90
N SER A 66 -0.84 -8.83 -6.24
CA SER A 66 -0.88 -8.85 -4.77
C SER A 66 -0.48 -10.22 -4.20
N GLY A 67 -0.92 -11.32 -4.81
CA GLY A 67 -0.48 -12.67 -4.43
C GLY A 67 1.02 -12.89 -4.66
N LEU A 68 1.53 -12.46 -5.82
CA LEU A 68 2.95 -12.51 -6.14
C LEU A 68 3.78 -11.69 -5.15
N PHE A 69 3.34 -10.48 -4.82
CA PHE A 69 4.04 -9.61 -3.89
C PHE A 69 4.13 -10.24 -2.49
N ILE A 70 3.04 -10.78 -1.96
CA ILE A 70 3.04 -11.51 -0.68
C ILE A 70 3.97 -12.73 -0.72
N ALA A 71 3.98 -13.47 -1.83
CA ALA A 71 4.90 -14.60 -2.01
C ALA A 71 6.36 -14.14 -1.99
N LEU A 72 6.71 -13.06 -2.70
CA LEU A 72 8.05 -12.48 -2.70
C LEU A 72 8.47 -11.94 -1.33
N MET A 73 7.55 -11.32 -0.58
CA MET A 73 7.82 -10.90 0.80
C MET A 73 8.14 -12.06 1.74
N SER A 74 7.79 -13.29 1.35
CA SER A 74 8.14 -14.46 2.14
C SER A 74 9.63 -14.75 2.14
N LEU A 75 10.36 -14.25 1.13
CA LEU A 75 11.81 -14.34 1.07
C LEU A 75 12.51 -13.61 2.23
N ILE A 76 11.84 -12.76 3.01
CA ILE A 76 12.40 -12.19 4.24
C ILE A 76 12.86 -13.29 5.21
N ALA A 77 12.06 -14.36 5.33
CA ALA A 77 12.40 -15.47 6.21
C ALA A 77 13.48 -16.40 5.62
N TRP A 78 13.88 -16.21 4.36
CA TRP A 78 14.89 -17.05 3.70
C TRP A 78 16.24 -16.97 4.41
N GLN A 79 16.80 -15.76 4.54
CA GLN A 79 18.12 -15.56 5.12
C GLN A 79 18.22 -16.05 6.59
N PRO A 80 17.29 -15.73 7.51
CA PRO A 80 17.37 -16.23 8.87
C PRO A 80 17.26 -17.75 8.95
N LEU A 81 16.42 -18.38 8.11
CA LEU A 81 16.32 -19.84 8.06
C LEU A 81 17.60 -20.50 7.51
N GLN A 82 18.30 -19.85 6.57
CA GLN A 82 19.60 -20.33 6.08
C GLN A 82 20.68 -20.21 7.15
N ILE A 83 20.82 -19.04 7.78
CA ILE A 83 21.77 -18.81 8.88
C ILE A 83 21.53 -19.83 10.00
N PHE A 84 20.27 -20.04 10.37
CA PHE A 84 19.92 -21.02 11.38
C PHE A 84 20.31 -22.44 10.98
N LYS A 85 20.01 -22.86 9.75
CA LYS A 85 20.36 -24.19 9.25
C LYS A 85 21.87 -24.46 9.36
N GLU A 86 22.69 -23.47 9.02
CA GLU A 86 24.14 -23.57 9.09
C GLU A 86 24.66 -23.66 10.54
N GLN A 87 23.96 -23.02 11.47
CA GLN A 87 24.39 -22.90 12.87
C GLN A 87 23.67 -23.85 13.83
N VAL A 88 22.76 -24.71 13.33
CA VAL A 88 21.95 -25.61 14.17
C VAL A 88 22.79 -26.60 14.99
N ALA A 89 23.99 -26.94 14.50
CA ALA A 89 24.93 -27.82 15.19
C ALA A 89 25.58 -27.18 16.43
N LEU A 90 25.51 -25.84 16.56
CA LEU A 90 26.05 -25.10 17.70
C LEU A 90 25.02 -24.96 18.85
N VAL A 91 23.81 -25.49 18.67
CA VAL A 91 22.76 -25.45 19.68
C VAL A 91 23.10 -26.43 20.81
N ASN A 92 23.29 -25.90 22.01
CA ASN A 92 23.45 -26.66 23.24
C ASN A 92 22.51 -26.09 24.32
N ASP A 93 22.54 -26.64 25.54
CA ASP A 93 21.63 -26.23 26.61
C ASP A 93 21.75 -24.75 26.98
N ILE A 94 22.95 -24.19 26.90
CA ILE A 94 23.23 -22.79 27.25
C ILE A 94 22.71 -21.85 26.15
N THR A 95 22.83 -22.24 24.88
CA THR A 95 22.45 -21.40 23.74
C THR A 95 21.02 -21.63 23.27
N PHE A 96 20.34 -22.68 23.71
CA PHE A 96 18.98 -23.05 23.26
C PHE A 96 17.99 -21.87 23.26
N SER A 97 17.93 -21.14 24.37
CA SER A 97 17.02 -19.99 24.53
C SER A 97 17.29 -18.88 23.51
N ALA A 98 18.56 -18.60 23.25
CA ALA A 98 18.99 -17.60 22.28
C ALA A 98 18.57 -17.99 20.86
N PHE A 99 18.86 -19.23 20.47
CA PHE A 99 18.49 -19.74 19.14
C PHE A 99 16.98 -19.75 18.93
N LEU A 100 16.21 -20.12 19.95
CA LEU A 100 14.75 -20.11 19.87
C LEU A 100 14.18 -18.70 19.64
N PHE A 101 14.71 -17.69 20.36
CA PHE A 101 14.37 -16.29 20.14
C PHE A 101 14.75 -15.81 18.72
N ALA A 102 15.96 -16.19 18.26
CA ALA A 102 16.49 -15.81 16.96
C ALA A 102 15.67 -16.35 15.78
N ILE A 103 15.09 -17.55 15.91
CA ILE A 103 14.18 -18.11 14.89
C ILE A 103 12.78 -17.50 14.99
N ALA A 104 12.26 -17.36 16.21
CA ALA A 104 10.89 -16.91 16.42
C ALA A 104 10.69 -15.45 15.95
N SER A 105 11.70 -14.60 16.10
CA SER A 105 11.60 -13.18 15.74
C SER A 105 11.36 -12.96 14.23
N PRO A 106 12.19 -13.46 13.30
CA PRO A 106 11.94 -13.32 11.86
C PRO A 106 10.62 -13.94 11.38
N ILE A 107 10.19 -15.05 11.98
CA ILE A 107 8.91 -15.69 11.64
C ILE A 107 7.73 -14.84 12.12
N THR A 108 7.85 -14.23 13.30
CA THR A 108 6.84 -13.29 13.82
C THR A 108 6.69 -12.09 12.89
N ILE A 109 7.82 -11.53 12.47
CA ILE A 109 7.89 -10.47 11.47
C ILE A 109 7.20 -10.88 10.17
N LEU A 110 7.50 -12.10 9.68
CA LEU A 110 6.96 -12.61 8.43
C LEU A 110 5.42 -12.59 8.50
N PHE A 111 4.85 -13.14 9.57
CA PHE A 111 3.40 -13.16 9.78
C PHE A 111 2.81 -11.76 9.94
N GLY A 112 3.50 -10.87 10.65
CA GLY A 112 3.12 -9.45 10.74
C GLY A 112 3.04 -8.81 9.36
N THR A 113 4.09 -8.97 8.57
CA THR A 113 4.22 -8.43 7.21
C THR A 113 3.17 -9.00 6.26
N HIS A 114 2.93 -10.32 6.28
CA HIS A 114 1.85 -10.95 5.51
C HIS A 114 0.49 -10.36 5.84
N PHE A 115 0.19 -10.18 7.13
CA PHE A 115 -1.06 -9.55 7.55
C PHE A 115 -1.16 -8.11 7.06
N LEU A 116 -0.12 -7.28 7.22
CA LEU A 116 -0.14 -5.88 6.77
C LEU A 116 -0.32 -5.77 5.25
N PHE A 117 0.30 -6.63 4.45
CA PHE A 117 0.12 -6.64 3.00
C PHE A 117 -1.25 -7.17 2.57
N LEU A 118 -1.76 -8.23 3.22
CA LEU A 118 -3.12 -8.70 2.97
C LEU A 118 -4.13 -7.60 3.27
N PHE A 119 -3.94 -6.89 4.39
CA PHE A 119 -4.76 -5.77 4.78
C PHE A 119 -4.72 -4.65 3.73
N THR A 120 -3.51 -4.25 3.33
CA THR A 120 -3.25 -3.21 2.32
C THR A 120 -3.93 -3.55 0.99
N TYR A 121 -3.70 -4.73 0.42
CA TYR A 121 -4.28 -5.05 -0.89
C TYR A 121 -5.73 -5.52 -0.84
N GLY A 122 -6.18 -6.04 0.29
CA GLY A 122 -7.47 -6.73 0.39
C GLY A 122 -8.61 -5.85 0.91
N ILE A 123 -8.33 -4.82 1.72
CA ILE A 123 -9.38 -4.07 2.42
C ILE A 123 -10.37 -3.40 1.48
N THR A 124 -9.90 -2.80 0.38
CA THR A 124 -10.73 -2.11 -0.62
C THR A 124 -11.63 -3.08 -1.39
N SER A 125 -11.17 -4.32 -1.59
CA SER A 125 -11.92 -5.34 -2.29
C SER A 125 -12.94 -6.04 -1.39
N VAL A 126 -12.66 -6.14 -0.09
CA VAL A 126 -13.54 -6.79 0.89
C VAL A 126 -14.57 -5.81 1.46
N THR A 127 -14.28 -4.52 1.59
CA THR A 127 -15.29 -3.52 2.00
C THR A 127 -16.49 -3.49 1.06
N GLY A 128 -16.31 -3.74 -0.25
CA GLY A 128 -17.42 -3.87 -1.19
C GLY A 128 -18.40 -5.01 -0.87
N ILE A 129 -17.93 -6.09 -0.23
CA ILE A 129 -18.80 -7.20 0.22
C ILE A 129 -19.73 -6.72 1.35
N PHE A 130 -19.29 -5.79 2.18
CA PHE A 130 -20.06 -5.29 3.33
C PHE A 130 -20.99 -4.13 2.98
N GLY A 131 -21.08 -3.72 1.70
CA GLY A 131 -22.01 -2.69 1.22
C GLY A 131 -23.47 -3.15 1.09
N GLY A 132 -23.73 -4.46 1.16
CA GLY A 132 -25.08 -5.04 1.11
C GLY A 132 -25.71 -5.11 -0.29
N GLN A 133 -25.44 -4.15 -1.17
CA GLN A 133 -26.12 -4.07 -2.49
C GLN A 133 -25.76 -5.25 -3.39
N ALA A 134 -24.52 -5.74 -3.35
CA ALA A 134 -24.08 -6.93 -4.08
C ALA A 134 -24.83 -8.23 -3.72
N PHE A 135 -25.56 -8.24 -2.60
CA PHE A 135 -26.33 -9.39 -2.12
C PHE A 135 -27.83 -9.32 -2.44
N LYS A 136 -28.34 -8.19 -2.95
CA LYS A 136 -29.76 -8.02 -3.36
C LYS A 136 -30.23 -9.11 -4.30
N LEU A 137 -29.39 -9.48 -5.27
CA LEU A 137 -29.73 -10.54 -6.23
C LEU A 137 -29.87 -11.91 -5.54
N LEU A 138 -29.09 -12.17 -4.48
CA LEU A 138 -29.19 -13.41 -3.72
C LEU A 138 -30.38 -13.45 -2.77
N GLU A 139 -30.90 -12.29 -2.37
CA GLU A 139 -32.10 -12.18 -1.53
C GLU A 139 -33.38 -12.50 -2.31
N ILE A 140 -33.44 -12.10 -3.59
CA ILE A 140 -34.58 -12.36 -4.48
C ILE A 140 -34.62 -13.83 -4.93
N LEU A 141 -33.47 -14.51 -4.95
CA LEU A 141 -33.37 -15.90 -5.38
C LEU A 141 -33.78 -16.87 -4.25
N PRO A 142 -34.42 -18.01 -4.57
CA PRO A 142 -34.95 -18.96 -3.58
C PRO A 142 -33.83 -19.81 -2.95
N PHE A 143 -32.90 -19.18 -2.24
CA PHE A 143 -31.82 -19.84 -1.51
C PHE A 143 -32.17 -19.99 -0.03
N ASN A 144 -31.79 -21.12 0.55
CA ASN A 144 -31.85 -21.27 2.00
C ASN A 144 -30.72 -20.46 2.67
N ASP A 145 -30.90 -20.06 3.93
CA ASP A 145 -29.88 -19.33 4.72
C ASP A 145 -28.51 -20.00 4.72
N LYS A 146 -28.47 -21.33 4.82
CA LYS A 146 -27.21 -22.09 4.79
C LYS A 146 -26.49 -21.97 3.44
N GLU A 147 -27.23 -21.91 2.34
CA GLU A 147 -26.70 -21.75 0.98
C GLU A 147 -26.19 -20.33 0.77
N ARG A 148 -26.97 -19.32 1.21
CA ARG A 148 -26.55 -17.90 1.19
C ARG A 148 -25.24 -17.69 1.96
N ARG A 149 -25.12 -18.24 3.17
CA ARG A 149 -23.88 -18.19 3.96
C ARG A 149 -22.70 -18.83 3.23
N LYS A 150 -22.89 -19.99 2.57
CA LYS A 150 -21.82 -20.62 1.77
C LYS A 150 -21.40 -19.77 0.57
N ILE A 151 -22.36 -19.20 -0.15
CA ILE A 151 -22.08 -18.31 -1.29
C ILE A 151 -21.27 -17.10 -0.82
N LEU A 152 -21.67 -16.48 0.27
CA LEU A 152 -20.98 -15.35 0.91
C LEU A 152 -19.52 -15.68 1.29
N PHE A 153 -19.29 -16.83 1.93
CA PHE A 153 -17.94 -17.33 2.22
C PHE A 153 -17.12 -17.58 0.95
N PHE A 154 -17.72 -18.20 -0.08
CA PHE A 154 -17.03 -18.42 -1.35
C PHE A 154 -16.72 -17.12 -2.08
N THR A 155 -17.59 -16.11 -1.98
CA THR A 155 -17.35 -14.77 -2.51
C THR A 155 -16.15 -14.13 -1.83
N PHE A 156 -16.11 -14.13 -0.50
CA PHE A 156 -14.97 -13.63 0.27
C PHE A 156 -13.67 -14.36 -0.10
N PHE A 157 -13.69 -15.70 -0.11
CA PHE A 157 -12.52 -16.50 -0.46
C PHE A 157 -12.06 -16.22 -1.90
N LYS A 158 -12.98 -16.09 -2.86
CA LYS A 158 -12.63 -15.72 -4.25
C LYS A 158 -11.96 -14.36 -4.33
N THR A 159 -12.32 -13.41 -3.47
CA THR A 159 -11.70 -12.07 -3.46
C THR A 159 -10.22 -12.13 -3.12
N LEU A 160 -9.84 -12.99 -2.18
CA LEU A 160 -8.47 -13.03 -1.62
C LEU A 160 -7.71 -14.34 -1.91
N ASN A 161 -8.24 -15.21 -2.76
CA ASN A 161 -7.78 -16.59 -2.93
C ASN A 161 -6.25 -16.70 -3.15
N LEU A 162 -5.68 -15.93 -4.09
CA LEU A 162 -4.25 -15.99 -4.39
C LEU A 162 -3.39 -15.47 -3.23
N GLN A 163 -3.86 -14.43 -2.53
CA GLN A 163 -3.17 -13.88 -1.37
C GLN A 163 -3.19 -14.89 -0.20
N ILE A 164 -4.35 -15.50 0.06
CA ILE A 164 -4.50 -16.54 1.10
C ILE A 164 -3.61 -17.75 0.79
N ILE A 165 -3.59 -18.21 -0.47
CA ILE A 165 -2.72 -19.31 -0.90
C ILE A 165 -1.25 -18.95 -0.71
N ALA A 166 -0.85 -17.72 -1.07
CA ALA A 166 0.53 -17.25 -0.87
C ALA A 166 0.92 -17.23 0.61
N ILE A 167 0.05 -16.71 1.50
CA ILE A 167 0.30 -16.70 2.95
C ILE A 167 0.37 -18.13 3.49
N PHE A 168 -0.53 -19.02 3.06
CA PHE A 168 -0.54 -20.41 3.52
C PHE A 168 0.73 -21.17 3.13
N LEU A 169 1.16 -21.05 1.87
CA LEU A 169 2.27 -21.84 1.32
C LEU A 169 3.64 -21.22 1.58
N SER A 170 3.71 -19.93 1.92
CA SER A 170 4.97 -19.20 2.11
C SER A 170 5.97 -19.92 3.03
N LEU A 171 5.59 -20.13 4.30
CA LEU A 171 6.44 -20.76 5.29
C LEU A 171 6.71 -22.24 4.97
N PRO A 172 5.71 -23.09 4.66
CA PRO A 172 5.96 -24.49 4.31
C PRO A 172 6.92 -24.67 3.13
N VAL A 173 6.77 -23.88 2.06
CA VAL A 173 7.66 -23.94 0.90
C VAL A 173 9.09 -23.56 1.28
N LEU A 174 9.28 -22.50 2.08
CA LEU A 174 10.60 -22.12 2.59
C LEU A 174 11.23 -23.22 3.46
N THR A 175 10.44 -23.81 4.37
CA THR A 175 10.92 -24.91 5.23
C THR A 175 11.29 -26.16 4.42
N ILE A 176 10.53 -26.49 3.37
CA ILE A 176 10.84 -27.61 2.45
C ILE A 176 12.17 -27.37 1.74
N ILE A 177 12.41 -26.16 1.22
CA ILE A 177 13.60 -25.86 0.43
C ILE A 177 14.85 -25.80 1.32
N ILE A 178 14.75 -25.09 2.46
CA ILE A 178 15.87 -24.74 3.33
C ILE A 178 16.12 -25.84 4.35
N ILE A 179 15.20 -26.03 5.30
CA ILE A 179 15.36 -26.87 6.50
C ILE A 179 15.33 -28.36 6.15
N ARG A 180 14.43 -28.79 5.24
CA ARG A 180 14.28 -30.18 4.80
C ARG A 180 13.98 -31.19 5.92
N ASN A 181 13.36 -30.74 7.02
CA ASN A 181 12.93 -31.61 8.12
C ASN A 181 11.40 -31.89 8.02
N PRO A 182 10.96 -33.15 7.90
CA PRO A 182 9.53 -33.51 7.77
C PRO A 182 8.64 -32.99 8.90
N PHE A 183 9.13 -33.02 10.15
CA PHE A 183 8.38 -32.55 11.31
C PHE A 183 8.22 -31.03 11.28
N ALA A 184 9.30 -30.28 10.99
CA ALA A 184 9.23 -28.84 10.82
C ALA A 184 8.31 -28.42 9.65
N ILE A 185 8.31 -29.19 8.56
CA ILE A 185 7.41 -28.96 7.41
C ILE A 185 5.95 -29.15 7.83
N PHE A 186 5.63 -30.21 8.57
CA PHE A 186 4.28 -30.43 9.08
C PHE A 186 3.84 -29.30 10.02
N MET A 187 4.70 -28.89 10.95
CA MET A 187 4.43 -27.78 11.86
C MET A 187 4.25 -26.45 11.12
N ALA A 188 5.04 -26.19 10.07
CA ALA A 188 4.85 -25.03 9.19
C ALA A 188 3.45 -25.00 8.56
N PHE A 189 2.93 -26.15 8.08
CA PHE A 189 1.57 -26.22 7.53
C PHE A 189 0.50 -25.90 8.57
N VAL A 190 0.60 -26.49 9.77
CA VAL A 190 -0.34 -26.26 10.88
C VAL A 190 -0.35 -24.78 11.27
N ILE A 191 0.84 -24.20 11.45
CA ILE A 191 1.01 -22.84 11.92
C ILE A 191 0.56 -21.83 10.85
N SER A 192 0.90 -22.07 9.58
CA SER A 192 0.39 -21.26 8.46
C SER A 192 -1.12 -21.33 8.32
N ALA A 193 -1.75 -22.48 8.56
CA ALA A 193 -3.21 -22.59 8.55
C ALA A 193 -3.83 -21.69 9.62
N ILE A 194 -3.31 -21.74 10.84
CA ILE A 194 -3.79 -20.93 11.97
C ILE A 194 -3.57 -19.44 11.71
N HIS A 195 -2.41 -19.07 11.16
CA HIS A 195 -2.10 -17.69 10.77
C HIS A 195 -3.09 -17.16 9.72
N VAL A 196 -3.39 -17.95 8.68
CA VAL A 196 -4.40 -17.59 7.66
C VAL A 196 -5.78 -17.39 8.28
N LEU A 197 -6.20 -18.26 9.20
CA LEU A 197 -7.48 -18.11 9.89
C LEU A 197 -7.58 -16.81 10.69
N PHE A 198 -6.50 -16.44 11.38
CA PHE A 198 -6.42 -15.15 12.07
C PHE A 198 -6.54 -13.97 11.10
N CYS A 199 -5.76 -13.98 10.01
CA CYS A 199 -5.79 -12.94 8.99
C CYS A 199 -7.20 -12.77 8.41
N ILE A 200 -7.87 -13.87 8.07
CA ILE A 200 -9.26 -13.84 7.56
C ILE A 200 -10.20 -13.23 8.61
N GLY A 201 -10.17 -13.71 9.84
CA GLY A 201 -11.07 -13.26 10.90
C GLY A 201 -10.95 -11.76 11.18
N LEU A 202 -9.71 -11.28 11.34
CA LEU A 202 -9.45 -9.87 11.63
C LEU A 202 -9.80 -8.98 10.43
N MET A 203 -9.51 -9.43 9.21
CA MET A 203 -9.83 -8.70 7.99
C MET A 203 -11.35 -8.52 7.80
N LEU A 204 -12.16 -9.53 8.14
CA LEU A 204 -13.63 -9.42 8.12
C LEU A 204 -14.12 -8.36 9.11
N LEU A 205 -13.57 -8.34 10.33
CA LEU A 205 -13.95 -7.37 11.36
C LEU A 205 -13.62 -5.93 10.94
N VAL A 206 -12.40 -5.70 10.46
CA VAL A 206 -11.98 -4.35 10.06
C VAL A 206 -12.69 -3.90 8.80
N SER A 207 -12.88 -4.78 7.82
CA SER A 207 -13.59 -4.42 6.57
C SER A 207 -15.05 -4.04 6.84
N ASN A 208 -15.72 -4.72 7.78
CA ASN A 208 -17.06 -4.34 8.20
C ASN A 208 -17.09 -2.98 8.91
N PHE A 209 -16.17 -2.74 9.84
CA PHE A 209 -16.04 -1.44 10.50
C PHE A 209 -15.87 -0.32 9.46
N MET A 210 -15.04 -0.56 8.45
CA MET A 210 -14.73 0.39 7.39
C MET A 210 -15.93 0.63 6.47
N ALA A 211 -16.59 -0.43 6.02
CA ALA A 211 -17.79 -0.30 5.19
C ALA A 211 -18.88 0.53 5.89
N ARG A 212 -19.18 0.21 7.16
CA ARG A 212 -20.26 0.84 7.92
C ARG A 212 -19.96 2.27 8.36
N LYS A 213 -18.72 2.58 8.77
CA LYS A 213 -18.39 3.88 9.37
C LYS A 213 -17.73 4.86 8.40
N ILE A 214 -17.14 4.38 7.30
CA ILE A 214 -16.29 5.21 6.41
C ILE A 214 -16.83 5.30 4.98
N PHE A 215 -17.39 4.19 4.46
CA PHE A 215 -17.77 4.09 3.05
C PHE A 215 -19.28 4.17 2.76
N THR A 216 -20.15 4.25 3.77
CA THR A 216 -21.58 4.59 3.56
C THR A 216 -21.70 5.94 2.86
N VAL A 217 -22.37 5.94 1.71
CA VAL A 217 -22.46 7.07 0.77
C VAL A 217 -23.40 8.18 1.26
N ASP A 218 -24.38 7.83 2.12
CA ASP A 218 -25.57 8.67 2.28
C ASP A 218 -25.50 9.72 3.42
N ASP A 219 -24.62 9.60 4.42
CA ASP A 219 -24.38 10.73 5.37
C ASP A 219 -23.08 11.47 5.08
N ILE A 220 -23.20 12.67 4.54
CA ILE A 220 -22.08 13.58 4.28
C ILE A 220 -21.74 14.35 5.57
N SER A 221 -21.16 13.67 6.56
CA SER A 221 -20.68 14.34 7.78
C SER A 221 -19.18 14.67 7.70
N ARG A 222 -18.77 15.81 8.30
CA ARG A 222 -17.36 16.19 8.43
C ARG A 222 -16.54 15.10 9.13
N GLY A 223 -17.15 14.39 10.09
CA GLY A 223 -16.53 13.29 10.83
C GLY A 223 -16.18 12.09 9.93
N LYS A 224 -17.07 11.67 9.02
CA LYS A 224 -16.78 10.57 8.08
C LYS A 224 -15.64 10.92 7.11
N SER A 225 -15.55 12.18 6.69
CA SER A 225 -14.44 12.66 5.86
C SER A 225 -13.09 12.63 6.61
N ILE A 226 -13.06 13.06 7.87
CA ILE A 226 -11.86 12.98 8.73
C ILE A 226 -11.45 11.51 8.94
N LEU A 227 -12.41 10.63 9.22
CA LEU A 227 -12.14 9.22 9.42
C LEU A 227 -11.57 8.55 8.15
N ARG A 228 -12.07 8.91 6.96
CA ARG A 228 -11.52 8.46 5.68
C ARG A 228 -10.08 8.91 5.47
N VAL A 229 -9.77 10.16 5.83
CA VAL A 229 -8.40 10.70 5.78
C VAL A 229 -7.49 9.95 6.74
N LEU A 230 -7.92 9.77 7.99
CA LEU A 230 -7.17 9.04 9.01
C LEU A 230 -6.88 7.61 8.57
N VAL A 231 -7.86 6.92 7.99
CA VAL A 231 -7.67 5.56 7.48
C VAL A 231 -6.74 5.50 6.28
N SER A 232 -6.74 6.51 5.43
CA SER A 232 -5.82 6.59 4.28
C SER A 232 -4.39 6.90 4.73
N LEU A 233 -4.25 7.74 5.76
CA LEU A 233 -2.98 7.96 6.45
C LEU A 233 -2.51 6.69 7.16
N LEU A 234 -3.40 5.95 7.81
CA LEU A 234 -3.07 4.69 8.48
C LEU A 234 -2.64 3.64 7.46
N TYR A 235 -3.36 3.51 6.35
CA TYR A 235 -2.97 2.68 5.22
C TYR A 235 -1.57 3.04 4.70
N MET A 236 -1.30 4.34 4.56
CA MET A 236 0.03 4.85 4.22
C MET A 236 1.07 4.39 5.24
N VAL A 237 0.82 4.64 6.54
CA VAL A 237 1.78 4.35 7.61
C VAL A 237 2.05 2.85 7.64
N THR A 238 1.02 2.03 7.45
CA THR A 238 1.16 0.58 7.33
C THR A 238 2.02 0.17 6.13
N ALA A 239 1.81 0.73 4.94
CA ALA A 239 2.62 0.43 3.76
C ALA A 239 4.08 0.90 3.92
N MET A 240 4.29 2.06 4.56
CA MET A 240 5.61 2.58 4.91
C MET A 240 6.33 1.67 5.89
N LEU A 241 5.67 1.36 7.01
CA LEU A 241 6.21 0.47 8.03
C LEU A 241 6.54 -0.87 7.39
N ALA A 242 5.68 -1.45 6.56
CA ALA A 242 5.99 -2.70 5.88
C ALA A 242 7.27 -2.63 5.01
N GLY A 243 7.47 -1.53 4.27
CA GLY A 243 8.69 -1.33 3.47
C GLY A 243 9.96 -1.06 4.30
N ILE A 244 9.83 -0.29 5.39
CA ILE A 244 10.93 0.00 6.33
C ILE A 244 11.31 -1.28 7.10
N THR A 245 10.31 -1.96 7.66
CA THR A 245 10.43 -3.23 8.35
C THR A 245 11.11 -4.26 7.44
N PHE A 246 10.76 -4.34 6.16
CA PHE A 246 11.47 -5.22 5.20
C PHE A 246 12.98 -4.95 5.17
N ASN A 247 13.38 -3.68 5.03
CA ASN A 247 14.79 -3.32 4.90
C ASN A 247 15.57 -3.48 6.20
N ILE A 248 15.08 -2.89 7.29
CA ILE A 248 15.73 -2.94 8.61
C ILE A 248 15.93 -4.39 9.00
N LEU A 249 14.92 -5.24 8.80
CA LEU A 249 15.01 -6.61 9.25
C LEU A 249 15.98 -7.44 8.43
N PHE A 250 16.05 -7.25 7.11
CA PHE A 250 17.06 -7.93 6.30
C PHE A 250 18.49 -7.68 6.83
N GLN A 251 18.74 -6.47 7.31
CA GLN A 251 20.04 -6.07 7.87
C GLN A 251 20.22 -6.64 9.29
N TRP A 252 19.22 -6.45 10.14
CA TRP A 252 19.28 -6.81 11.56
C TRP A 252 19.15 -8.31 11.79
N ILE A 253 18.72 -9.11 10.82
CA ILE A 253 18.56 -10.56 11.01
C ILE A 253 19.87 -11.22 11.44
N GLY A 254 21.00 -10.84 10.82
CA GLY A 254 22.31 -11.36 11.19
C GLY A 254 22.73 -10.92 12.59
N GLU A 255 22.54 -9.64 12.89
CA GLU A 255 22.86 -9.05 14.20
C GLU A 255 21.95 -9.53 15.33
N LEU A 256 20.66 -9.74 15.06
CA LEU A 256 19.72 -10.33 16.00
C LEU A 256 20.14 -11.76 16.33
N PHE A 257 20.63 -12.48 15.33
CA PHE A 257 21.16 -13.82 15.54
C PHE A 257 22.41 -13.79 16.43
N THR A 258 23.43 -12.98 16.10
CA THR A 258 24.66 -12.92 16.90
C THR A 258 24.43 -12.32 18.29
N SER A 259 23.60 -11.28 18.38
CA SER A 259 23.23 -10.66 19.64
C SER A 259 22.41 -11.61 20.51
N SER A 260 21.54 -12.45 19.93
CA SER A 260 20.80 -13.44 20.71
C SER A 260 21.73 -14.40 21.44
N LEU A 261 22.84 -14.82 20.81
CA LEU A 261 23.84 -15.68 21.45
C LEU A 261 24.47 -15.02 22.69
N MET A 262 24.53 -13.69 22.73
CA MET A 262 25.04 -12.91 23.86
C MET A 262 24.02 -12.77 25.01
N ILE A 263 22.74 -13.06 24.78
CA ILE A 263 21.68 -12.98 25.79
C ILE A 263 21.83 -14.11 26.85
N GLY A 264 22.44 -15.25 26.49
CA GLY A 264 22.69 -16.35 27.41
C GLY A 264 21.44 -16.81 28.17
N GLU A 265 21.57 -17.03 29.49
CA GLU A 265 20.49 -17.50 30.36
C GLU A 265 19.29 -16.54 30.44
N SER A 266 19.50 -15.23 30.23
CA SER A 266 18.40 -14.25 30.23
C SER A 266 17.41 -14.46 29.07
N GLY A 267 17.78 -15.24 28.04
CA GLY A 267 16.93 -15.59 26.91
C GLY A 267 15.70 -16.39 27.32
N LEU A 268 15.80 -17.15 28.42
CA LEU A 268 14.70 -17.93 28.96
C LEU A 268 13.54 -17.02 29.39
N PHE A 269 13.82 -15.91 30.07
CA PHE A 269 12.80 -14.95 30.50
C PHE A 269 12.06 -14.33 29.31
N TYR A 270 12.78 -13.90 28.27
CA TYR A 270 12.18 -13.33 27.07
C TYR A 270 11.31 -14.35 26.33
N ASN A 271 11.77 -15.59 26.18
CA ASN A 271 11.01 -16.65 25.53
C ASN A 271 9.72 -16.97 26.27
N GLN A 272 9.76 -17.01 27.60
CA GLN A 272 8.56 -17.22 28.40
C GLN A 272 7.54 -16.10 28.15
N ILE A 273 7.93 -14.83 28.26
CA ILE A 273 7.01 -13.70 28.05
C ILE A 273 6.46 -13.67 26.63
N LEU A 274 7.33 -13.73 25.63
CA LEU A 274 6.93 -13.56 24.23
C LEU A 274 6.12 -14.76 23.73
N SER A 275 6.33 -15.97 24.27
CA SER A 275 5.51 -17.13 23.93
C SER A 275 4.03 -16.99 24.33
N PHE A 276 3.72 -16.17 25.33
CA PHE A 276 2.33 -15.85 25.73
C PHE A 276 1.68 -14.75 24.87
N VAL A 277 2.44 -14.06 24.02
CA VAL A 277 1.88 -13.06 23.10
C VAL A 277 1.11 -13.77 21.99
N LEU A 278 -0.22 -13.58 21.99
CA LEU A 278 -1.18 -14.45 21.28
C LEU A 278 -0.99 -14.55 19.76
N TRP A 279 -0.53 -13.48 19.13
CA TRP A 279 -0.16 -13.50 17.71
C TRP A 279 0.78 -12.31 17.44
N PRO A 280 1.85 -12.48 16.64
CA PRO A 280 2.27 -13.70 15.93
C PRO A 280 3.29 -14.58 16.69
N TYR A 281 3.76 -14.16 17.87
CA TYR A 281 4.89 -14.79 18.55
C TYR A 281 4.65 -16.24 18.97
N SER A 282 3.54 -16.55 19.63
CA SER A 282 3.24 -17.93 20.08
C SER A 282 3.33 -18.97 18.95
N LEU A 283 2.85 -18.62 17.77
CA LEU A 283 2.95 -19.41 16.55
C LEU A 283 4.41 -19.57 16.10
N ALA A 284 5.17 -18.48 16.10
CA ALA A 284 6.58 -18.49 15.70
C ALA A 284 7.46 -19.30 16.66
N TYR A 285 7.21 -19.23 17.97
CA TYR A 285 7.91 -20.03 18.97
C TYR A 285 7.64 -21.53 18.82
N LEU A 286 6.39 -21.92 18.57
CA LEU A 286 6.07 -23.32 18.30
C LEU A 286 6.76 -23.82 17.02
N PHE A 287 6.85 -22.98 15.99
CA PHE A 287 7.62 -23.31 14.80
C PHE A 287 9.11 -23.45 15.13
N GLY A 288 9.70 -22.52 15.89
CA GLY A 288 11.10 -22.58 16.31
C GLY A 288 11.48 -23.88 17.02
N LEU A 289 10.64 -24.36 17.95
CA LEU A 289 10.82 -25.65 18.61
C LEU A 289 10.88 -26.83 17.62
N SER A 290 10.16 -26.75 16.50
CA SER A 290 10.13 -27.85 15.52
C SER A 290 11.40 -27.99 14.67
N ILE A 291 12.26 -26.97 14.68
CA ILE A 291 13.51 -26.94 13.89
C ILE A 291 14.73 -27.29 14.76
N LEU A 292 14.66 -27.09 16.08
CA LEU A 292 15.78 -27.33 16.99
C LEU A 292 16.10 -28.83 17.11
N PRO A 293 17.37 -29.21 17.36
CA PRO A 293 17.76 -30.61 17.56
C PRO A 293 16.99 -31.25 18.72
N MET A 294 16.52 -32.49 18.56
CA MET A 294 15.68 -33.12 19.58
C MET A 294 16.40 -33.29 20.93
N ASP A 295 17.70 -33.57 20.92
CA ASP A 295 18.46 -33.76 22.16
C ASP A 295 18.48 -32.48 23.01
N ALA A 296 18.77 -31.33 22.39
CA ALA A 296 18.72 -30.01 23.04
C ALA A 296 17.29 -29.57 23.40
N THR A 297 16.30 -30.05 22.64
CA THR A 297 14.90 -29.71 22.87
C THR A 297 14.32 -30.49 24.06
N LEU A 298 14.77 -31.75 24.27
CA LEU A 298 14.38 -32.60 25.39
C LEU A 298 15.02 -32.16 26.72
N SER A 299 16.29 -31.74 26.69
CA SER A 299 16.98 -31.19 27.87
C SER A 299 16.34 -29.89 28.39
N ASN A 300 15.76 -29.09 27.50
CA ASN A 300 15.09 -27.81 27.80
C ASN A 300 13.56 -27.92 27.91
N PHE A 301 13.06 -29.02 28.48
CA PHE A 301 11.62 -29.29 28.62
C PHE A 301 10.85 -28.17 29.35
N SER A 302 11.52 -27.43 30.23
CA SER A 302 10.94 -26.30 30.99
C SER A 302 10.39 -25.18 30.09
N GLN A 303 10.83 -25.05 28.83
CA GLN A 303 10.32 -24.03 27.90
C GLN A 303 9.13 -24.52 27.06
N TRP A 304 8.89 -25.84 27.01
CA TRP A 304 7.79 -26.40 26.22
C TRP A 304 6.43 -25.98 26.76
N TRP A 305 6.27 -26.01 28.07
CA TRP A 305 4.96 -25.75 28.66
C TRP A 305 4.51 -24.31 28.40
N THR A 306 5.40 -23.32 28.48
CA THR A 306 5.03 -21.92 28.18
C THR A 306 4.63 -21.75 26.73
N ILE A 307 5.35 -22.38 25.79
CA ILE A 307 5.08 -22.29 24.36
C ILE A 307 3.78 -23.02 24.00
N LEU A 308 3.54 -24.20 24.57
CA LEU A 308 2.30 -24.96 24.33
C LEU A 308 1.08 -24.26 24.93
N VAL A 309 1.19 -23.72 26.15
CA VAL A 309 0.11 -22.95 26.78
C VAL A 309 -0.15 -21.68 25.99
N GLY A 310 0.90 -20.91 25.68
CA GLY A 310 0.80 -19.70 24.86
C GLY A 310 0.15 -19.98 23.50
N PHE A 311 0.59 -21.02 22.79
CA PHE A 311 -0.02 -21.47 21.54
C PHE A 311 -1.49 -21.85 21.71
N THR A 312 -1.84 -22.60 22.76
CA THR A 312 -3.23 -23.03 23.01
C THR A 312 -4.15 -21.82 23.23
N ILE A 313 -3.73 -20.87 24.07
CA ILE A 313 -4.50 -19.62 24.29
C ILE A 313 -4.62 -18.84 22.99
N SER A 314 -3.56 -18.81 22.18
CA SER A 314 -3.53 -18.16 20.87
C SER A 314 -4.54 -18.77 19.90
N VAL A 315 -4.61 -20.10 19.80
CA VAL A 315 -5.58 -20.80 18.97
C VAL A 315 -7.01 -20.49 19.42
N ILE A 316 -7.28 -20.47 20.73
CA ILE A 316 -8.59 -20.10 21.27
C ILE A 316 -8.96 -18.66 20.90
N PHE A 317 -8.02 -17.73 21.04
CA PHE A 317 -8.20 -16.33 20.68
C PHE A 317 -8.46 -16.14 19.18
N ILE A 318 -7.69 -16.83 18.32
CA ILE A 318 -7.85 -16.81 16.87
C ILE A 318 -9.22 -17.39 16.48
N ALA A 319 -9.65 -18.49 17.10
CA ALA A 319 -10.97 -19.07 16.90
C ALA A 319 -12.09 -18.10 17.30
N TYR A 320 -11.91 -17.36 18.41
CA TYR A 320 -12.85 -16.31 18.83
C TYR A 320 -12.95 -15.18 17.80
N ILE A 321 -11.81 -14.65 17.33
CA ILE A 321 -11.77 -13.60 16.30
C ILE A 321 -12.45 -14.06 15.01
N LEU A 322 -12.12 -15.29 14.56
CA LEU A 322 -12.72 -15.86 13.36
C LEU A 322 -14.23 -16.00 13.52
N LYS A 323 -14.71 -16.55 14.65
CA LYS A 323 -16.14 -16.68 14.93
C LYS A 323 -16.85 -15.32 14.87
N LYS A 324 -16.25 -14.28 15.47
CA LYS A 324 -16.79 -12.91 15.44
C LYS A 324 -16.80 -12.34 14.02
N GLY A 325 -15.72 -12.50 13.25
CA GLY A 325 -15.61 -12.05 11.86
C GLY A 325 -16.62 -12.74 10.94
N VAL A 326 -16.83 -14.03 11.12
CA VAL A 326 -17.86 -14.80 10.39
C VAL A 326 -19.27 -14.31 10.71
N ASN A 327 -19.58 -14.08 11.98
CA ASN A 327 -20.91 -13.56 12.36
C ASN A 327 -21.18 -12.20 11.72
N VAL A 328 -20.16 -11.34 11.70
CA VAL A 328 -20.22 -10.03 11.04
C VAL A 328 -20.47 -10.17 9.54
N LEU A 329 -19.79 -11.09 8.88
CA LEU A 329 -20.01 -11.40 7.47
C LEU A 329 -21.47 -11.82 7.22
N VAL A 330 -22.01 -12.72 8.03
CA VAL A 330 -23.40 -13.20 7.92
C VAL A 330 -24.43 -12.10 8.16
N ASN A 331 -24.16 -11.13 9.04
CA ASN A 331 -25.08 -10.03 9.31
C ASN A 331 -25.08 -8.97 8.20
N ALA A 332 -24.00 -8.87 7.42
CA ALA A 332 -23.91 -7.95 6.30
C ALA A 332 -24.96 -8.19 5.20
N THR A 333 -25.52 -9.40 5.12
CA THR A 333 -26.57 -9.78 4.16
C THR A 333 -27.99 -9.62 4.69
N LYS A 334 -28.19 -9.02 5.87
CA LYS A 334 -29.51 -8.88 6.49
C LYS A 334 -29.89 -7.44 6.81
N GLU A 335 -28.91 -6.53 6.87
CA GLU A 335 -29.10 -5.21 7.48
C GLU A 335 -29.74 -4.16 6.56
N GLU A 336 -29.96 -4.41 5.27
CA GLU A 336 -30.89 -3.54 4.50
C GLU A 336 -32.37 -3.79 4.86
N GLU A 337 -32.74 -4.94 5.47
CA GLU A 337 -34.13 -5.23 5.85
C GLU A 337 -34.65 -4.34 7.01
N GLY A 338 -33.77 -3.69 7.78
CA GLY A 338 -34.15 -2.87 8.94
C GLY A 338 -33.84 -1.38 8.83
N GLY A 339 -33.04 -0.98 7.84
CA GLY A 339 -32.68 0.40 7.57
C GLY A 339 -33.53 0.95 6.45
N GLY A 340 -34.84 1.07 6.67
CA GLY A 340 -35.65 1.90 5.80
C GLY A 340 -35.00 3.27 5.73
N HIS A 341 -34.44 3.61 4.57
CA HIS A 341 -34.09 4.98 4.26
C HIS A 341 -35.36 5.78 4.47
N LYS A 342 -35.48 6.42 5.64
CA LYS A 342 -36.24 7.66 5.70
C LYS A 342 -35.47 8.56 4.76
N GLU A 343 -35.94 8.67 3.53
CA GLU A 343 -35.78 9.89 2.76
C GLU A 343 -36.34 10.98 3.68
N GLU A 344 -35.50 11.53 4.55
CA GLU A 344 -35.75 12.84 5.09
C GLU A 344 -35.79 13.73 3.86
N GLU A 345 -37.01 14.14 3.48
CA GLU A 345 -37.22 15.27 2.59
C GLU A 345 -36.34 16.39 3.13
N SER A 346 -35.18 16.58 2.51
CA SER A 346 -34.26 17.62 2.91
C SER A 346 -34.98 18.92 2.59
N GLU A 347 -35.55 19.57 3.60
CA GLU A 347 -35.91 20.99 3.50
C GLU A 347 -34.69 21.69 2.89
N PHE A 348 -34.91 22.39 1.78
CA PHE A 348 -33.87 23.15 1.11
C PHE A 348 -33.32 24.18 2.09
N THR A 349 -32.27 23.79 2.82
CA THR A 349 -31.53 24.71 3.69
C THR A 349 -31.03 25.87 2.86
N ASP A 350 -31.26 27.09 3.35
CA ASP A 350 -30.80 28.33 2.75
C ASP A 350 -29.37 28.19 2.20
N VAL A 351 -29.25 28.28 0.88
CA VAL A 351 -27.97 28.17 0.19
C VAL A 351 -27.16 29.43 0.49
N LYS A 352 -26.32 29.36 1.52
CA LYS A 352 -25.42 30.46 1.90
C LYS A 352 -24.28 30.56 0.87
N ILE A 353 -24.43 31.46 -0.09
CA ILE A 353 -23.42 31.73 -1.12
C ILE A 353 -22.29 32.56 -0.49
N SER A 354 -21.11 31.95 -0.35
CA SER A 354 -19.88 32.68 0.00
C SER A 354 -19.00 32.85 -1.24
N THR A 355 -18.60 34.07 -1.57
CA THR A 355 -17.67 34.32 -2.69
C THR A 355 -16.23 34.07 -2.24
N LYS A 356 -15.44 33.43 -3.11
CA LYS A 356 -14.00 33.20 -2.92
C LYS A 356 -13.25 33.54 -4.19
N GLY A 357 -12.02 34.05 -4.07
CA GLY A 357 -11.15 34.27 -5.22
C GLY A 357 -10.87 32.96 -6.00
N PRO A 358 -10.66 33.03 -7.33
CA PRO A 358 -10.66 31.85 -8.22
C PRO A 358 -9.59 30.82 -7.84
N VAL A 359 -8.39 31.26 -7.46
CA VAL A 359 -7.30 30.35 -7.04
C VAL A 359 -7.67 29.60 -5.76
N LYS A 360 -8.19 30.30 -4.74
CA LYS A 360 -8.63 29.68 -3.47
C LYS A 360 -9.82 28.75 -3.68
N ALA A 361 -10.73 29.08 -4.59
CA ALA A 361 -11.86 28.23 -4.95
C ALA A 361 -11.39 26.91 -5.58
N ILE A 362 -10.45 26.96 -6.53
CA ILE A 362 -9.88 25.76 -7.17
C ILE A 362 -9.13 24.91 -6.15
N ILE A 363 -8.27 25.51 -5.30
CA ILE A 363 -7.56 24.77 -4.24
C ILE A 363 -8.55 24.08 -3.30
N SER A 364 -9.57 24.81 -2.82
CA SER A 364 -10.57 24.23 -1.92
C SER A 364 -11.38 23.12 -2.58
N LYS A 365 -11.67 23.25 -3.88
CA LYS A 365 -12.35 22.21 -4.66
C LYS A 365 -11.48 20.95 -4.77
N ASP A 366 -10.24 21.10 -5.22
CA ASP A 366 -9.31 19.98 -5.42
C ASP A 366 -8.98 19.28 -4.11
N LEU A 367 -8.72 20.01 -3.02
CA LEU A 367 -8.50 19.42 -1.69
C LEU A 367 -9.73 18.65 -1.22
N LYS A 368 -10.94 19.22 -1.34
CA LYS A 368 -12.18 18.50 -1.00
C LYS A 368 -12.33 17.24 -1.86
N PHE A 369 -11.97 17.29 -3.13
CA PHE A 369 -11.98 16.12 -4.00
C PHE A 369 -11.00 15.05 -3.52
N PHE A 370 -9.76 15.40 -3.19
CA PHE A 370 -8.78 14.44 -2.68
C PHE A 370 -9.25 13.81 -1.36
N LEU A 371 -9.76 14.60 -0.43
CA LEU A 371 -10.27 14.09 0.85
C LEU A 371 -11.49 13.17 0.67
N ARG A 372 -12.26 13.36 -0.40
CA ARG A 372 -13.42 12.51 -0.75
C ARG A 372 -13.02 11.25 -1.50
N ASN A 373 -11.96 11.28 -2.30
CA ASN A 373 -11.51 10.17 -3.13
C ASN A 373 -10.23 9.52 -2.56
N PHE A 374 -10.39 8.33 -1.98
CA PHE A 374 -9.32 7.55 -1.35
C PHE A 374 -8.09 7.37 -2.26
N GLN A 375 -8.31 7.03 -3.53
CA GLN A 375 -7.23 6.80 -4.49
C GLN A 375 -6.45 8.09 -4.80
N MET A 376 -7.14 9.23 -4.92
CA MET A 376 -6.50 10.52 -5.21
C MET A 376 -5.72 11.04 -4.02
N MET A 377 -6.22 10.81 -2.81
CA MET A 377 -5.47 11.07 -1.59
C MET A 377 -4.20 10.20 -1.52
N ILE A 378 -4.28 8.91 -1.87
CA ILE A 378 -3.08 8.06 -2.00
C ILE A 378 -2.08 8.67 -2.99
N TYR A 379 -2.52 9.14 -4.16
CA TYR A 379 -1.62 9.78 -5.14
C TYR A 379 -1.04 11.11 -4.68
N LEU A 380 -1.73 11.84 -3.81
CA LEU A 380 -1.17 13.03 -3.17
C LEU A 380 -0.10 12.66 -2.14
N ILE A 381 -0.28 11.54 -1.45
CA ILE A 381 0.52 11.17 -0.29
C ILE A 381 1.75 10.30 -0.64
N ILE A 382 1.64 9.35 -1.59
CA ILE A 382 2.75 8.50 -2.08
C ILE A 382 4.04 9.28 -2.35
N PRO A 383 3.98 10.48 -2.98
CA PRO A 383 5.14 11.32 -3.19
C PRO A 383 5.95 11.62 -1.92
N ILE A 384 5.29 11.74 -0.76
CA ILE A 384 5.94 11.96 0.55
C ILE A 384 6.55 10.66 1.09
N ILE A 385 5.82 9.55 0.92
CA ILE A 385 6.20 8.23 1.43
C ILE A 385 7.44 7.67 0.73
N THR A 386 7.44 7.71 -0.60
CA THR A 386 8.35 6.88 -1.39
C THR A 386 9.81 7.27 -1.18
N PRO A 387 10.17 8.57 -1.17
CA PRO A 387 11.52 9.01 -0.83
C PRO A 387 11.92 8.61 0.59
N LEU A 388 11.00 8.67 1.56
CA LEU A 388 11.26 8.22 2.93
C LEU A 388 11.64 6.74 2.97
N VAL A 389 10.83 5.87 2.38
CA VAL A 389 11.14 4.43 2.29
C VAL A 389 12.48 4.22 1.59
N GLY A 390 12.76 4.96 0.53
CA GLY A 390 14.05 4.95 -0.17
C GLY A 390 15.23 5.27 0.73
N THR A 391 15.14 6.35 1.52
CA THR A 391 16.20 6.77 2.45
C THR A 391 16.44 5.72 3.53
N PHE A 392 15.39 5.18 4.15
CA PHE A 392 15.53 4.11 5.14
C PHE A 392 16.13 2.83 4.51
N SER A 393 15.77 2.52 3.27
CA SER A 393 16.31 1.36 2.56
C SER A 393 17.79 1.51 2.22
N ALA A 394 18.22 2.75 1.95
CA ALA A 394 19.60 3.05 1.63
C ALA A 394 20.48 3.31 2.88
N SER A 395 19.95 3.22 4.10
CA SER A 395 20.71 3.45 5.34
C SER A 395 21.99 2.60 5.47
N PRO A 396 22.08 1.33 5.05
CA PRO A 396 23.35 0.58 5.11
C PRO A 396 24.39 1.07 4.12
N ALA A 397 23.94 1.64 2.99
CA ALA A 397 24.82 2.22 2.00
C ALA A 397 25.53 3.48 2.52
N VAL A 398 25.05 4.03 3.64
CA VAL A 398 25.63 5.19 4.32
C VAL A 398 26.96 4.86 5.00
N GLU A 399 27.18 3.62 5.45
CA GLU A 399 28.50 3.21 5.97
C GLU A 399 29.58 3.22 4.88
N PHE A 400 29.17 3.12 3.61
CA PHE A 400 30.03 3.18 2.42
C PHE A 400 29.93 4.53 1.69
N TYR A 401 29.47 5.59 2.37
CA TYR A 401 29.47 6.95 1.84
C TYR A 401 30.94 7.40 1.73
N PRO A 402 31.51 7.54 0.51
CA PRO A 402 30.91 8.16 -0.68
C PRO A 402 30.81 7.26 -1.94
N GLN A 403 31.21 5.99 -1.88
CA GLN A 403 31.28 5.09 -3.05
C GLN A 403 29.90 4.69 -3.60
N GLN A 404 28.86 4.70 -2.76
CA GLN A 404 27.48 4.33 -3.12
C GLN A 404 26.54 5.54 -3.30
N LEU A 405 27.07 6.75 -3.25
CA LEU A 405 26.32 8.01 -3.33
C LEU A 405 25.56 8.13 -4.67
N TRP A 406 26.13 7.58 -5.75
CA TRP A 406 25.49 7.53 -7.06
C TRP A 406 24.27 6.59 -7.10
N ILE A 407 24.30 5.45 -6.39
CA ILE A 407 23.16 4.52 -6.28
C ILE A 407 22.01 5.22 -5.57
N LEU A 408 22.32 5.87 -4.43
CA LEU A 408 21.35 6.64 -3.66
C LEU A 408 20.68 7.72 -4.52
N ASN A 409 21.45 8.41 -5.38
CA ASN A 409 20.92 9.45 -6.25
C ASN A 409 20.08 8.89 -7.39
N LEU A 410 20.50 7.81 -8.05
CA LEU A 410 19.69 7.14 -9.07
C LEU A 410 18.34 6.70 -8.48
N VAL A 411 18.36 6.15 -7.27
CA VAL A 411 17.16 5.77 -6.52
C VAL A 411 16.30 6.99 -6.20
N ASN A 412 16.89 8.10 -5.73
CA ASN A 412 16.18 9.35 -5.47
C ASN A 412 15.56 9.95 -6.75
N LEU A 413 16.26 9.89 -7.89
CA LEU A 413 15.75 10.34 -9.19
C LEU A 413 14.55 9.51 -9.64
N ILE A 414 14.62 8.17 -9.48
CA ILE A 414 13.50 7.26 -9.78
C ILE A 414 12.29 7.62 -8.90
N TYR A 415 12.49 7.78 -7.59
CA TYR A 415 11.41 8.13 -6.68
C TYR A 415 10.83 9.50 -6.95
N TYR A 416 11.67 10.49 -7.26
CA TYR A 416 11.22 11.81 -7.66
C TYR A 416 10.35 11.78 -8.92
N ALA A 417 10.77 11.04 -9.95
CA ALA A 417 10.01 10.89 -11.18
C ALA A 417 8.65 10.25 -10.90
N MET A 418 8.60 9.20 -10.09
CA MET A 418 7.37 8.57 -9.62
C MET A 418 6.48 9.57 -8.86
N SER A 419 7.05 10.35 -7.95
CA SER A 419 6.36 11.37 -7.16
C SER A 419 5.67 12.42 -8.04
N ILE A 420 6.37 12.93 -9.07
CA ILE A 420 5.76 13.85 -10.04
C ILE A 420 4.60 13.19 -10.79
N VAL A 421 4.73 11.93 -11.20
CA VAL A 421 3.66 11.20 -11.91
C VAL A 421 2.40 11.18 -11.05
N PHE A 422 2.53 10.74 -9.80
CA PHE A 422 1.40 10.59 -8.90
C PHE A 422 0.75 11.94 -8.58
N LEU A 423 1.53 12.99 -8.30
CA LEU A 423 0.98 14.33 -8.08
C LEU A 423 0.27 14.89 -9.31
N THR A 424 0.87 14.71 -10.49
CA THR A 424 0.26 15.19 -11.74
C THR A 424 -1.05 14.46 -11.99
N ILE A 425 -1.12 13.14 -11.75
CA ILE A 425 -2.36 12.37 -11.87
C ILE A 425 -3.39 12.84 -10.83
N ALA A 426 -3.00 13.02 -9.57
CA ALA A 426 -3.90 13.47 -8.51
C ALA A 426 -4.55 14.80 -8.90
N VAL A 427 -3.71 15.80 -9.18
CA VAL A 427 -4.14 17.18 -9.38
C VAL A 427 -4.94 17.39 -10.67
N THR A 428 -4.65 16.61 -11.71
CA THR A 428 -5.39 16.67 -12.98
C THR A 428 -6.67 15.82 -12.99
N SER A 429 -6.80 14.85 -12.08
CA SER A 429 -7.99 14.00 -12.03
C SER A 429 -9.21 14.68 -11.41
N ALA A 430 -9.01 15.73 -10.63
CA ALA A 430 -10.08 16.60 -10.10
C ALA A 430 -10.82 17.39 -11.20
N GLU A 431 -10.24 17.48 -12.40
CA GLU A 431 -10.84 18.18 -13.54
C GLU A 431 -11.74 17.25 -14.36
N ASN A 432 -11.38 15.96 -14.41
CA ASN A 432 -12.16 14.93 -15.08
C ASN A 432 -13.55 14.71 -14.46
N GLU A 433 -13.71 15.04 -13.18
CA GLU A 433 -14.97 14.90 -12.43
C GLU A 433 -15.92 16.08 -12.69
N THR A 434 -15.38 17.30 -12.75
CA THR A 434 -16.17 18.50 -13.04
C THR A 434 -16.59 18.62 -14.50
N GLY A 435 -16.09 17.75 -15.39
CA GLY A 435 -16.49 17.71 -16.80
C GLY A 435 -16.35 19.05 -17.53
N ASP A 436 -17.26 19.29 -18.47
CA ASP A 436 -17.29 20.50 -19.31
C ASP A 436 -17.71 21.77 -18.52
N LEU A 437 -18.23 21.63 -17.30
CA LEU A 437 -18.65 22.76 -16.44
C LEU A 437 -17.49 23.68 -16.07
N LEU A 438 -16.27 23.15 -15.96
CA LEU A 438 -15.11 24.00 -15.70
C LEU A 438 -14.68 24.79 -16.95
N TYR A 439 -15.12 24.37 -18.14
CA TYR A 439 -14.89 25.08 -19.41
C TYR A 439 -15.90 26.19 -19.66
N SER A 440 -17.10 26.12 -19.07
CA SER A 440 -18.09 27.19 -19.15
C SER A 440 -17.81 28.35 -18.19
N LEU A 441 -16.96 28.13 -17.18
CA LEU A 441 -16.57 29.17 -16.24
C LEU A 441 -15.47 30.08 -16.84
N PRO A 442 -15.57 31.41 -16.66
CA PRO A 442 -14.59 32.38 -17.19
C PRO A 442 -13.29 32.41 -16.35
N ILE A 443 -12.63 31.26 -16.20
CA ILE A 443 -11.41 31.10 -15.41
C ILE A 443 -10.19 31.19 -16.32
N LYS A 444 -9.24 32.07 -15.99
CA LYS A 444 -7.98 32.17 -16.73
C LYS A 444 -7.12 30.94 -16.43
N SER A 445 -6.53 30.29 -17.45
CA SER A 445 -5.68 29.09 -17.30
C SER A 445 -4.50 29.28 -16.33
N ILE A 446 -3.97 30.52 -16.24
CA ILE A 446 -2.92 30.87 -15.27
C ILE A 446 -3.37 30.75 -13.80
N GLN A 447 -4.66 30.96 -13.51
CA GLN A 447 -5.21 30.81 -12.16
C GLN A 447 -5.31 29.33 -11.79
N VAL A 448 -5.66 28.47 -12.75
CA VAL A 448 -5.63 27.01 -12.59
C VAL A 448 -4.20 26.54 -12.34
N TYR A 449 -3.23 27.00 -13.13
CA TYR A 449 -1.80 26.72 -12.93
C TYR A 449 -1.34 27.07 -11.52
N LYS A 450 -1.60 28.31 -11.09
CA LYS A 450 -1.23 28.79 -9.75
C LYS A 450 -1.84 27.90 -8.66
N ALA A 451 -3.13 27.55 -8.77
CA ALA A 451 -3.79 26.69 -7.80
C ALA A 451 -3.16 25.29 -7.72
N LYS A 452 -2.90 24.65 -8.88
CA LYS A 452 -2.28 23.32 -8.94
C LYS A 452 -0.87 23.32 -8.35
N ARG A 453 -0.07 24.33 -8.73
CA ARG A 453 1.30 24.53 -8.20
C ARG A 453 1.31 24.69 -6.68
N THR A 454 0.37 25.44 -6.12
CA THR A 454 0.24 25.63 -4.66
C THR A 454 -0.04 24.32 -3.92
N ILE A 455 -0.59 23.31 -4.59
CA ILE A 455 -0.77 21.97 -4.00
C ILE A 455 0.49 21.12 -4.20
N MET A 456 1.02 21.04 -5.43
CA MET A 456 2.13 20.12 -5.74
C MET A 456 3.45 20.52 -5.06
N VAL A 457 3.79 21.81 -5.02
CA VAL A 457 5.09 22.26 -4.49
C VAL A 457 5.24 21.92 -2.99
N PRO A 458 4.29 22.25 -2.10
CA PRO A 458 4.39 21.84 -0.70
C PRO A 458 4.50 20.33 -0.51
N THR A 459 3.77 19.53 -1.30
CA THR A 459 3.84 18.07 -1.22
C THR A 459 5.22 17.54 -1.61
N MET A 460 5.83 18.08 -2.67
CA MET A 460 7.19 17.72 -3.07
C MET A 460 8.22 18.19 -2.04
N LEU A 461 8.07 19.39 -1.46
CA LEU A 461 8.98 19.86 -0.42
C LEU A 461 8.92 18.98 0.83
N LEU A 462 7.71 18.60 1.27
CA LEU A 462 7.53 17.67 2.38
C LEU A 462 8.23 16.33 2.12
N SER A 463 8.20 15.84 0.87
CA SER A 463 8.86 14.60 0.51
C SER A 463 10.39 14.63 0.60
N LEU A 464 11.00 15.81 0.59
CA LEU A 464 12.45 15.98 0.69
C LEU A 464 12.89 16.29 2.13
N ILE A 465 12.08 17.06 2.87
CA ILE A 465 12.40 17.50 4.23
C ILE A 465 12.71 16.32 5.15
N PHE A 466 11.87 15.28 5.16
CA PHE A 466 12.06 14.14 6.06
C PHE A 466 13.30 13.30 5.73
N PRO A 467 13.55 12.88 4.46
CA PRO A 467 14.81 12.26 4.07
C PRO A 467 16.05 13.07 4.45
N THR A 468 16.02 14.38 4.24
CA THR A 468 17.14 15.26 4.57
C THR A 468 17.40 15.29 6.07
N PHE A 469 16.36 15.45 6.90
CA PHE A 469 16.54 15.42 8.36
C PHE A 469 17.10 14.08 8.85
N TYR A 470 16.64 12.97 8.27
CA TYR A 470 17.19 11.65 8.56
C TYR A 470 18.69 11.59 8.24
N MET A 471 19.10 11.99 7.03
CA MET A 471 20.51 11.99 6.63
C MET A 471 21.37 12.92 7.49
N LEU A 472 20.85 14.09 7.89
CA LEU A 472 21.57 15.00 8.78
C LEU A 472 21.77 14.43 10.18
N TYR A 473 20.82 13.64 10.68
CA TYR A 473 20.89 13.03 12.01
C TYR A 473 21.81 11.82 12.05
N PHE A 474 21.69 10.90 11.08
CA PHE A 474 22.45 9.65 11.06
C PHE A 474 23.85 9.80 10.44
N VAL A 475 24.10 10.85 9.66
CA VAL A 475 25.38 11.07 8.97
C VAL A 475 25.93 12.48 9.21
N PRO A 476 26.16 12.86 10.48
CA PRO A 476 26.52 14.23 10.84
C PRO A 476 27.87 14.66 10.24
N GLU A 477 28.78 13.72 10.00
CA GLU A 477 30.10 13.96 9.38
C GLU A 477 29.99 14.62 7.98
N TYR A 478 28.88 14.37 7.28
CA TYR A 478 28.61 14.95 5.95
C TYR A 478 27.56 16.07 6.01
N TYR A 479 27.43 16.78 7.13
CA TYR A 479 26.41 17.83 7.33
C TYR A 479 26.39 18.87 6.21
N LEU A 480 27.54 19.46 5.87
CA LEU A 480 27.63 20.51 4.84
C LEU A 480 27.18 19.98 3.46
N ILE A 481 27.62 18.77 3.12
CA ILE A 481 27.34 18.12 1.84
C ILE A 481 25.86 17.75 1.75
N THR A 482 25.30 17.17 2.81
CA THR A 482 23.89 16.81 2.90
C THR A 482 23.00 18.04 2.80
N THR A 483 23.40 19.16 3.42
CA THR A 483 22.68 20.44 3.35
C THR A 483 22.73 21.03 1.94
N LEU A 484 23.90 21.06 1.28
CA LEU A 484 24.03 21.53 -0.10
C LEU A 484 23.24 20.66 -1.09
N ASN A 485 23.29 19.34 -0.91
CA ASN A 485 22.51 18.38 -1.70
C ASN A 485 21.00 18.64 -1.54
N ALA A 486 20.55 18.83 -0.30
CA ALA A 486 19.14 19.15 -0.02
C ALA A 486 18.72 20.46 -0.69
N ILE A 487 19.51 21.53 -0.61
CA ILE A 487 19.22 22.80 -1.28
C ILE A 487 19.09 22.60 -2.80
N ALA A 488 20.01 21.85 -3.41
CA ALA A 488 19.97 21.58 -4.83
C ALA A 488 18.73 20.77 -5.23
N TRP A 489 18.36 19.75 -4.46
CA TRP A 489 17.13 18.98 -4.65
C TRP A 489 15.86 19.82 -4.44
N ILE A 490 15.84 20.77 -3.49
CA ILE A 490 14.72 21.72 -3.34
C ILE A 490 14.50 22.49 -4.64
N LEU A 491 15.57 23.04 -5.23
CA LEU A 491 15.49 23.80 -6.47
C LEU A 491 15.00 22.92 -7.62
N ILE A 492 15.57 21.72 -7.75
CA ILE A 492 15.17 20.72 -8.74
C ILE A 492 13.69 20.38 -8.59
N PHE A 493 13.20 20.15 -7.38
CA PHE A 493 11.81 19.79 -7.10
C PHE A 493 10.86 20.92 -7.44
N ILE A 494 11.20 22.16 -7.09
CA ILE A 494 10.40 23.35 -7.41
C ILE A 494 10.31 23.56 -8.92
N TYR A 495 11.46 23.58 -9.61
CA TYR A 495 11.50 23.85 -11.04
C TYR A 495 10.97 22.68 -11.87
N GLY A 496 11.20 21.45 -11.44
CA GLY A 496 10.66 20.26 -12.10
C GLY A 496 9.17 20.09 -11.91
N THR A 497 8.61 20.45 -10.75
CA THR A 497 7.15 20.48 -10.57
C THR A 497 6.49 21.51 -11.50
N ASP A 498 7.06 22.72 -11.58
CA ASP A 498 6.59 23.77 -12.48
C ASP A 498 6.68 23.32 -13.94
N TYR A 499 7.82 22.74 -14.33
CA TYR A 499 8.04 22.23 -15.67
C TYR A 499 7.09 21.09 -16.04
N ALA A 500 6.83 20.16 -15.11
CA ALA A 500 5.90 19.06 -15.29
C ALA A 500 4.48 19.54 -15.60
N LEU A 501 3.99 20.52 -14.82
CA LEU A 501 2.68 21.13 -15.05
C LEU A 501 2.61 21.83 -16.42
N MET A 502 3.68 22.51 -16.84
CA MET A 502 3.71 23.19 -18.12
C MET A 502 3.80 22.23 -19.31
N LEU A 503 4.62 21.18 -19.23
CA LEU A 503 4.67 20.12 -20.21
C LEU A 503 3.32 19.42 -20.32
N TYR A 504 2.70 19.13 -19.19
CA TYR A 504 1.37 18.56 -19.15
C TYR A 504 0.37 19.46 -19.88
N ALA A 505 0.37 20.77 -19.61
CA ALA A 505 -0.49 21.72 -20.31
C ALA A 505 -0.20 21.79 -21.83
N ARG A 506 1.08 21.80 -22.20
CA ARG A 506 1.53 21.89 -23.61
C ARG A 506 1.17 20.68 -24.44
N LEU A 507 1.48 19.50 -23.91
CA LEU A 507 1.26 18.26 -24.63
C LEU A 507 -0.24 17.88 -24.64
N PHE A 508 -1.03 18.33 -23.64
CA PHE A 508 -2.37 17.77 -23.39
C PHE A 508 -3.56 18.74 -23.39
N GLY A 509 -3.36 20.06 -23.42
CA GLY A 509 -4.46 21.03 -23.37
C GLY A 509 -4.36 22.21 -24.34
N LYS A 510 -4.05 21.96 -25.62
CA LYS A 510 -4.16 23.01 -26.64
C LYS A 510 -5.63 23.21 -27.06
N ILE A 511 -6.21 24.37 -26.76
CA ILE A 511 -7.50 24.83 -27.33
C ILE A 511 -7.19 25.90 -28.36
N ARG A 512 -7.33 25.59 -29.66
CA ARG A 512 -6.93 26.45 -30.79
C ARG A 512 -5.47 26.95 -30.63
N ASN A 513 -5.27 28.16 -30.10
CA ASN A 513 -3.96 28.80 -29.90
C ASN A 513 -3.58 29.06 -28.43
N LYS A 514 -4.32 28.53 -27.45
CA LYS A 514 -4.03 28.70 -26.02
C LYS A 514 -3.75 27.36 -25.35
N TYR A 515 -2.79 27.35 -24.43
CA TYR A 515 -2.49 26.21 -23.58
C TYR A 515 -3.34 26.28 -22.30
N ALA A 516 -4.15 25.26 -22.08
CA ALA A 516 -4.90 25.01 -20.88
C ALA A 516 -4.30 23.80 -20.16
N ILE A 517 -4.31 23.82 -18.83
CA ILE A 517 -3.98 22.62 -18.03
C ILE A 517 -5.14 21.61 -18.07
N LEU A 518 -6.33 22.10 -18.45
CA LEU A 518 -7.57 21.36 -18.59
C LEU A 518 -7.53 20.44 -19.82
N LEU A 519 -7.87 19.16 -19.62
CA LEU A 519 -7.77 18.07 -20.59
C LEU A 519 -8.79 18.17 -21.74
N VAL A 520 -8.37 18.71 -22.88
CA VAL A 520 -9.19 18.76 -24.11
C VAL A 520 -9.38 17.38 -24.75
N ASN A 521 -8.49 16.40 -24.48
CA ASN A 521 -8.58 15.07 -25.07
C ASN A 521 -8.25 13.94 -24.07
N VAL A 522 -9.32 13.40 -23.50
CA VAL A 522 -9.35 12.45 -22.39
C VAL A 522 -8.84 11.04 -22.77
N SER A 523 -8.88 10.68 -24.05
CA SER A 523 -8.67 9.30 -24.56
C SER A 523 -7.23 8.77 -24.44
N LYS A 524 -6.22 9.66 -24.50
CA LYS A 524 -4.79 9.26 -24.46
C LYS A 524 -4.09 9.62 -23.14
N LYS A 525 -4.84 9.94 -22.07
CA LYS A 525 -4.34 10.51 -20.80
C LYS A 525 -3.10 9.81 -20.23
N SER A 526 -3.09 8.48 -20.17
CA SER A 526 -2.00 7.73 -19.53
C SER A 526 -0.69 7.77 -20.33
N ILE A 527 -0.75 7.52 -21.64
CA ILE A 527 0.42 7.57 -22.53
C ILE A 527 1.03 8.98 -22.53
N LYS A 528 0.15 9.97 -22.53
CA LYS A 528 0.45 11.39 -22.42
C LYS A 528 1.21 11.70 -21.13
N SER A 529 0.65 11.38 -19.96
CA SER A 529 1.35 11.55 -18.67
C SER A 529 2.71 10.84 -18.62
N ILE A 530 2.80 9.62 -19.17
CA ILE A 530 4.06 8.86 -19.25
C ILE A 530 5.11 9.60 -20.08
N LEU A 531 4.75 10.11 -21.27
CA LEU A 531 5.68 10.86 -22.13
C LEU A 531 6.18 12.14 -21.45
N GLY A 532 5.28 12.89 -20.78
CA GLY A 532 5.66 14.08 -20.01
C GLY A 532 6.66 13.75 -18.90
N VAL A 533 6.47 12.62 -18.22
CA VAL A 533 7.37 12.14 -17.16
C VAL A 533 8.70 11.68 -17.74
N ILE A 534 8.70 10.94 -18.85
CA ILE A 534 9.93 10.53 -19.54
C ILE A 534 10.75 11.76 -19.94
N SER A 535 10.10 12.83 -20.46
CA SER A 535 10.83 14.06 -20.79
C SER A 535 11.46 14.73 -19.57
N ILE A 536 10.78 14.72 -18.41
CA ILE A 536 11.36 15.23 -17.16
C ILE A 536 12.54 14.37 -16.72
N PHE A 537 12.37 13.04 -16.79
CA PHE A 537 13.42 12.08 -16.44
C PHE A 537 14.65 12.21 -17.34
N LEU A 538 14.47 12.44 -18.64
CA LEU A 538 15.57 12.68 -19.57
C LEU A 538 16.28 14.00 -19.27
N ILE A 539 15.54 15.10 -19.09
CA ILE A 539 16.14 16.42 -18.84
C ILE A 539 16.92 16.45 -17.51
N MET A 540 16.41 15.75 -16.49
CA MET A 540 17.04 15.71 -15.18
C MET A 540 18.08 14.60 -15.04
N GLY A 541 17.85 13.44 -15.65
CA GLY A 541 18.73 12.29 -15.56
C GLY A 541 19.94 12.36 -16.49
N ILE A 542 19.86 13.07 -17.62
CA ILE A 542 21.00 13.18 -18.55
C ILE A 542 22.23 13.83 -17.89
N PRO A 543 22.13 14.97 -17.18
CA PRO A 543 23.27 15.51 -16.43
C PRO A 543 23.83 14.53 -15.39
N GLU A 544 22.96 13.87 -14.62
CA GLU A 544 23.39 12.91 -13.60
C GLU A 544 24.10 11.69 -14.20
N ILE A 545 23.56 11.13 -15.29
CA ILE A 545 24.14 9.99 -16.02
C ILE A 545 25.46 10.38 -16.69
N LEU A 546 25.55 11.56 -17.32
CA LEU A 546 26.77 12.04 -17.96
C LEU A 546 27.91 12.18 -16.95
N ILE A 547 27.63 12.74 -15.77
CA ILE A 547 28.63 12.82 -14.72
C ILE A 547 28.96 11.45 -14.15
N LEU A 548 28.00 10.53 -14.01
CA LEU A 548 28.29 9.16 -13.60
C LEU A 548 29.26 8.48 -14.57
N ILE A 549 29.08 8.69 -15.87
CA ILE A 549 30.01 8.20 -16.89
C ILE A 549 31.38 8.88 -16.74
N LEU A 550 31.44 10.20 -16.55
CA LEU A 550 32.68 10.95 -16.38
C LEU A 550 33.45 10.56 -15.11
N THR A 551 32.76 10.36 -13.98
CA THR A 551 33.39 9.96 -12.71
C THR A 551 33.85 8.52 -12.75
N ALA A 552 33.10 7.62 -13.41
CA ALA A 552 33.52 6.23 -13.61
C ALA A 552 34.72 6.09 -14.57
N THR A 553 34.95 7.05 -15.46
CA THR A 553 35.97 6.93 -16.52
C THR A 553 37.25 7.75 -16.28
N ILE A 554 37.19 8.88 -15.55
CA ILE A 554 38.29 9.87 -15.55
C ILE A 554 38.94 10.07 -14.17
N LEU A 555 38.30 9.72 -13.04
CA LEU A 555 38.78 10.14 -11.71
C LEU A 555 38.77 9.01 -10.67
N PRO A 556 39.93 8.42 -10.29
CA PRO A 556 40.03 7.50 -9.17
C PRO A 556 40.27 8.30 -7.87
N LEU A 557 39.32 9.14 -7.42
CA LEU A 557 39.50 9.95 -6.21
C LEU A 557 38.17 10.15 -5.47
N GLU A 558 38.06 9.50 -4.31
CA GLU A 558 36.88 9.48 -3.43
C GLU A 558 36.42 10.88 -2.98
N GLN A 559 37.30 11.88 -3.01
CA GLN A 559 37.01 13.26 -2.58
C GLN A 559 36.52 14.19 -3.71
N ILE A 560 36.88 13.92 -4.98
CA ILE A 560 36.46 14.75 -6.12
C ILE A 560 34.99 14.49 -6.46
N ASN A 561 34.48 13.30 -6.14
CA ASN A 561 33.13 12.87 -6.50
C ASN A 561 32.03 13.77 -5.89
N ILE A 562 32.24 14.27 -4.67
CA ILE A 562 31.21 15.02 -3.94
C ILE A 562 31.07 16.46 -4.44
N MET A 563 32.18 17.16 -4.67
CA MET A 563 32.14 18.55 -5.14
C MET A 563 31.63 18.64 -6.58
N VAL A 564 32.10 17.72 -7.44
CA VAL A 564 31.56 17.54 -8.80
C VAL A 564 30.06 17.29 -8.71
N TYR A 565 29.62 16.42 -7.81
CA TYR A 565 28.21 16.12 -7.61
C TYR A 565 27.37 17.35 -7.20
N VAL A 566 27.75 18.14 -6.19
CA VAL A 566 26.99 19.35 -5.83
C VAL A 566 26.88 20.32 -7.02
N ILE A 567 27.98 20.47 -7.78
CA ILE A 567 28.01 21.28 -9.00
C ILE A 567 27.01 20.72 -10.04
N THR A 568 26.89 19.40 -10.19
CA THR A 568 25.90 18.79 -11.10
C THR A 568 24.46 19.08 -10.73
N CYS A 569 24.11 19.01 -9.45
CA CYS A 569 22.75 19.31 -9.01
C CYS A 569 22.42 20.79 -9.23
N ILE A 570 23.40 21.68 -9.04
CA ILE A 570 23.28 23.10 -9.36
C ILE A 570 23.12 23.32 -10.87
N ILE A 571 23.94 22.68 -11.71
CA ILE A 571 23.83 22.75 -13.17
C ILE A 571 22.44 22.25 -13.61
N SER A 572 21.99 21.13 -13.08
CA SER A 572 20.66 20.56 -13.36
C SER A 572 19.55 21.53 -12.95
N ALA A 573 19.66 22.17 -11.78
CA ALA A 573 18.72 23.19 -11.34
C ALA A 573 18.72 24.41 -12.28
N ILE A 574 19.89 24.84 -12.78
CA ILE A 574 20.03 25.95 -13.74
C ILE A 574 19.39 25.57 -15.09
N ILE A 575 19.68 24.38 -15.62
CA ILE A 575 19.08 23.87 -16.86
C ILE A 575 17.56 23.86 -16.71
N MET A 576 17.05 23.32 -15.59
CA MET A 576 15.61 23.29 -15.30
C MET A 576 15.01 24.69 -15.19
N PHE A 577 15.70 25.64 -14.57
CA PHE A 577 15.27 27.03 -14.52
C PHE A 577 15.19 27.67 -15.91
N VAL A 578 16.21 27.46 -16.75
CA VAL A 578 16.25 27.98 -18.13
C VAL A 578 15.14 27.37 -18.97
N VAL A 579 15.00 26.04 -18.96
CA VAL A 579 13.95 25.31 -19.67
C VAL A 579 12.57 25.78 -19.20
N ARG A 580 12.36 25.94 -17.89
CA ARG A 580 11.13 26.52 -17.32
C ARG A 580 10.88 27.94 -17.82
N HIS A 581 11.89 28.81 -17.84
CA HIS A 581 11.74 30.20 -18.26
C HIS A 581 11.30 30.30 -19.73
N TYR A 582 11.96 29.56 -20.63
CA TYR A 582 11.53 29.43 -22.02
C TYR A 582 10.12 28.85 -22.11
N THR A 583 9.81 27.87 -21.26
CA THR A 583 8.50 27.23 -21.25
C THR A 583 7.38 28.18 -20.83
N MET A 584 7.63 29.08 -19.87
CA MET A 584 6.69 30.12 -19.41
C MET A 584 6.45 31.23 -20.42
N LYS A 585 7.49 31.73 -21.11
CA LYS A 585 7.31 32.70 -22.21
C LYS A 585 6.41 32.13 -23.30
N THR A 586 6.70 30.88 -23.65
CA THR A 586 5.82 29.86 -24.21
C THR A 586 4.32 29.96 -23.91
N PHE A 587 4.05 29.83 -22.62
CA PHE A 587 2.71 29.61 -22.07
C PHE A 587 1.91 30.91 -21.93
N ASN A 588 2.58 32.04 -21.73
CA ASN A 588 1.97 33.35 -21.48
C ASN A 588 1.90 34.25 -22.71
N ALA A 589 2.42 33.83 -23.88
CA ALA A 589 2.32 34.62 -25.09
C ALA A 589 0.84 34.88 -25.44
N PRO A 590 0.39 36.15 -25.57
CA PRO A 590 -0.88 36.43 -26.23
C PRO A 590 -0.81 35.92 -27.68
N PRO A 591 -1.95 35.50 -28.25
CA PRO A 591 -1.99 34.98 -29.62
C PRO A 591 -1.40 35.95 -30.64
#